data_AF-A0A929TQI4-F1
#
_entry.id   AF-A0A929TQI4-F1
#
_cell.length_a   1.000
_cell.length_b   1.000
_cell.length_c   1.000
_cell.angle_alpha   90.00
_cell.angle_beta   90.00
_cell.angle_gamma   90.00
#
_symmetry.space_group_name_H-M   'P 1'
#
loop_
_entity.id
_entity.type
_entity.pdbx_description
1 polymer ?
#
loop_
_entity_poly.entity_id
_entity_poly.type
_entity_poly.pdbx_seq_one_letter_code
_entity_poly.pdbx_strand_id
1 'polypeptide(L)'
;FIAMLVTLLISFFMCRIPPLSKKESVYLDGHIQTPEEIAAEKIPVRDMLKIGSSRAVKKAATAPNLLKEIAGSLKDSCFVLPKVISLLTAAGVTAMMIATYTPLFHWLGKLFEPLLFLCRVPDAAIIAPSLPVGIAEMFLPVLLISDKVSMLSEGARYMVVTVSMVQIIFFSETIVVMLSTRIPVKLKELIICFFERTLIAIPISALFMHLLF
;
A
#
# COMPACT_ATOMS: atom_id res chain seq x y z
N PHE A 1 -6.23 11.16 6.97
CA PHE A 1 -5.43 11.03 8.21
C PHE A 1 -5.54 9.66 8.86
N ILE A 2 -6.73 9.09 9.08
CA ILE A 2 -6.86 7.76 9.72
C ILE A 2 -6.17 6.67 8.89
N ALA A 3 -6.39 6.61 7.57
CA ALA A 3 -5.71 5.65 6.70
C ALA A 3 -4.17 5.73 6.80
N MET A 4 -3.60 6.91 7.01
CA MET A 4 -2.16 7.09 7.25
C MET A 4 -1.73 6.47 8.58
N LEU A 5 -2.46 6.73 9.66
CA LEU A 5 -2.18 6.17 10.99
C LEU A 5 -2.32 4.65 10.98
N VAL A 6 -3.41 4.14 10.40
CA VAL A 6 -3.65 2.70 10.21
C VAL A 6 -2.53 2.07 9.40
N THR A 7 -2.10 2.70 8.31
CA THR A 7 -0.96 2.25 7.50
C THR A 7 0.31 2.13 8.34
N LEU A 8 0.65 3.16 9.13
CA LEU A 8 1.84 3.15 9.98
C LEU A 8 1.81 2.01 11.02
N LEU A 9 0.65 1.79 11.64
CA LEU A 9 0.45 0.68 12.58
C LEU A 9 0.63 -0.67 11.89
N ILE A 10 0.05 -0.86 10.71
CA ILE A 10 0.16 -2.12 9.96
C ILE A 10 1.59 -2.37 9.51
N SER A 11 2.30 -1.34 9.04
CA SER A 11 3.71 -1.44 8.66
C SER A 11 4.57 -1.96 9.80
N PHE A 12 4.30 -1.58 11.05
CA PHE A 12 5.01 -2.10 12.22
C PHE A 12 4.85 -3.62 12.38
N PHE A 13 3.66 -4.17 12.11
CA PHE A 13 3.42 -5.61 12.17
C PHE A 13 3.98 -6.35 10.95
N MET A 14 3.81 -5.79 9.74
CA MET A 14 4.22 -6.44 8.49
C MET A 14 5.71 -6.78 8.44
N CYS A 15 6.59 -5.94 9.00
CA CYS A 15 8.03 -6.22 9.03
C CYS A 15 8.39 -7.49 9.82
N ARG A 16 7.50 -7.98 10.69
CA ARG A 16 7.73 -9.15 11.55
C ARG A 16 7.12 -10.43 11.00
N ILE A 17 6.27 -10.33 9.98
CA ILE A 17 5.54 -11.47 9.41
C ILE A 17 6.31 -11.98 8.16
N PRO A 18 6.44 -13.31 7.97
CA PRO A 18 6.98 -13.85 6.73
C PRO A 18 6.11 -13.43 5.54
N PRO A 19 6.63 -13.16 4.34
CA PRO A 19 7.97 -13.47 3.86
C PRO A 19 9.03 -12.41 4.22
N LEU A 20 8.62 -11.22 4.68
CA LEU A 20 9.55 -10.11 4.92
C LEU A 20 10.51 -10.39 6.07
N SER A 21 10.04 -10.99 7.16
CA SER A 21 10.90 -11.31 8.32
C SER A 21 11.92 -12.42 8.08
N LYS A 22 11.82 -13.14 6.95
CA LYS A 22 12.74 -14.22 6.55
C LYS A 22 13.79 -13.77 5.55
N LYS A 23 13.86 -12.49 5.19
CA LYS A 23 14.88 -11.96 4.29
C LYS A 23 16.23 -11.93 5.00
N GLU A 24 17.26 -12.37 4.29
CA GLU A 24 18.63 -12.42 4.82
C GLU A 24 19.17 -11.00 5.03
N SER A 25 19.93 -10.81 6.10
CA SER A 25 20.61 -9.55 6.41
C SER A 25 21.91 -9.45 5.61
N VAL A 26 21.79 -9.37 4.28
CA VAL A 26 22.92 -9.29 3.34
C VAL A 26 22.74 -8.06 2.47
N TYR A 27 23.80 -7.26 2.36
CA TYR A 27 23.85 -6.09 1.49
C TYR A 27 23.82 -6.49 0.01
N LEU A 28 23.50 -5.54 -0.88
CA LEU A 28 23.40 -5.78 -2.34
C LEU A 28 24.70 -6.26 -2.98
N ASP A 29 25.84 -6.01 -2.33
CA ASP A 29 27.18 -6.44 -2.73
C ASP A 29 27.56 -7.84 -2.20
N GLY A 30 26.66 -8.49 -1.46
CA GLY A 30 26.89 -9.81 -0.85
C GLY A 30 27.55 -9.77 0.53
N HIS A 31 27.81 -8.59 1.09
CA HIS A 31 28.37 -8.45 2.44
C HIS A 31 27.33 -8.79 3.50
N ILE A 32 27.65 -9.68 4.44
CA ILE A 32 26.76 -10.03 5.55
C ILE A 32 26.75 -8.87 6.54
N GLN A 33 25.57 -8.36 6.86
CA GLN A 33 25.42 -7.25 7.79
C GLN A 33 25.84 -7.68 9.20
N THR A 34 26.89 -7.07 9.73
CA THR A 34 27.43 -7.38 11.07
C THR A 34 26.76 -6.54 12.17
N PRO A 35 26.71 -7.02 13.42
CA PRO A 35 26.18 -6.25 14.54
C PRO A 35 26.94 -4.93 14.78
N GLU A 36 28.25 -4.90 14.50
CA GLU A 36 29.07 -3.70 14.63
C GLU A 36 28.70 -2.63 13.61
N GLU A 37 28.44 -3.00 12.35
CA GLU A 37 28.01 -2.06 11.29
C GLU A 37 26.65 -1.45 11.61
N ILE A 38 25.71 -2.26 12.11
CA ILE A 38 24.40 -1.78 12.58
C ILE A 38 24.57 -0.76 13.72
N ALA A 39 25.51 -1.00 14.62
CA ALA A 39 25.80 -0.08 15.72
C ALA A 39 26.49 1.21 15.23
N ALA A 40 27.35 1.13 14.22
CA ALA A 40 28.03 2.28 13.61
C ALA A 40 27.07 3.20 12.84
N GLU A 41 26.02 2.64 12.22
CA GLU A 41 24.98 3.42 11.53
C GLU A 41 23.94 4.05 12.48
N LYS A 42 23.89 3.63 13.76
CA LYS A 42 22.96 4.20 14.73
C LYS A 42 23.35 5.64 15.06
N ILE A 43 22.53 6.57 14.59
CA ILE A 43 22.64 7.99 14.93
C ILE A 43 22.04 8.21 16.33
N PRO A 44 22.78 8.80 17.29
CA PRO A 44 22.22 9.15 18.58
C PRO A 44 21.08 10.16 18.42
N VAL A 45 19.97 9.93 19.12
CA VAL A 45 18.72 10.73 18.99
C VAL A 45 18.97 12.23 19.16
N ARG A 46 19.90 12.59 20.05
CA ARG A 46 20.29 13.99 20.32
C ARG A 46 20.88 14.70 19.10
N ASP A 47 21.61 13.98 18.26
CA ASP A 47 22.29 14.54 17.09
C ASP A 47 21.46 14.37 15.79
N MET A 48 20.37 13.62 15.83
CA MET A 48 19.52 13.33 14.68
C MET A 48 19.01 14.60 13.99
N LEU A 49 18.52 15.58 14.77
CA LEU A 49 18.05 16.87 14.23
C LEU A 49 19.21 17.66 13.61
N LYS A 50 20.35 17.73 14.29
CA LYS A 50 21.52 18.49 13.81
C LYS A 50 22.08 17.89 12.51
N ILE A 51 22.22 16.57 12.44
CA ILE A 51 22.69 15.85 11.26
C ILE A 51 21.67 15.96 10.12
N GLY A 52 20.38 15.78 10.42
CA GLY A 52 19.29 15.93 9.46
C GLY A 52 19.26 17.32 8.84
N SER A 53 19.28 18.37 9.67
CA SER A 53 19.36 19.77 9.20
C SER A 53 20.63 20.04 8.40
N SER A 54 21.79 19.54 8.83
CA SER A 54 23.05 19.70 8.08
C SER A 54 22.98 19.05 6.69
N ARG A 55 22.43 17.83 6.59
CA ARG A 55 22.23 17.14 5.31
C ARG A 55 21.22 17.86 4.42
N ALA A 56 20.12 18.35 4.99
CA ALA A 56 19.11 19.13 4.27
C ALA A 56 19.69 20.43 3.70
N VAL A 57 20.45 21.18 4.50
CA VAL A 57 21.12 22.42 4.06
C VAL A 57 22.15 22.14 2.97
N LYS A 58 22.98 21.09 3.12
CA LYS A 58 23.93 20.67 2.07
C LYS A 58 23.23 20.31 0.76
N LYS A 59 22.12 19.56 0.84
CA LYS A 59 21.34 19.18 -0.35
C LYS A 59 20.70 20.41 -1.00
N ALA A 60 20.15 21.32 -0.21
CA ALA A 60 19.58 22.58 -0.68
C ALA A 60 20.61 23.48 -1.36
N ALA A 61 21.85 23.54 -0.83
CA ALA A 61 22.94 24.31 -1.44
C ALA A 61 23.35 23.78 -2.83
N THR A 62 23.21 22.47 -3.07
CA THR A 62 23.45 21.84 -4.38
C THR A 62 22.20 21.79 -5.27
N ALA A 63 21.05 22.29 -4.78
CA ALA A 63 19.81 22.20 -5.52
C ALA A 63 19.80 23.23 -6.66
N PRO A 64 19.40 22.84 -7.88
CA PRO A 64 19.17 23.77 -8.97
C PRO A 64 18.05 24.78 -8.64
N ASN A 65 17.99 25.86 -9.43
CA ASN A 65 16.99 26.91 -9.25
C ASN A 65 15.56 26.33 -9.25
N LEU A 66 14.78 26.69 -8.24
CA LEU A 66 13.42 26.20 -8.00
C LEU A 66 12.52 26.28 -9.25
N LEU A 67 12.54 27.41 -9.97
CA LEU A 67 11.71 27.58 -11.17
C LEU A 67 12.14 26.64 -12.31
N LYS A 68 13.45 26.41 -12.44
CA LYS A 68 14.00 25.49 -13.44
C LYS A 68 13.62 24.05 -13.11
N GLU A 69 13.62 23.68 -11.83
CA GLU A 69 13.19 22.36 -11.38
C GLU A 69 11.70 22.12 -11.55
N ILE A 70 10.85 23.11 -11.25
CA ILE A 70 9.41 23.00 -11.49
C ILE A 70 9.15 22.79 -12.98
N ALA A 71 9.79 23.57 -13.85
CA ALA A 71 9.65 23.44 -15.30
C ALA A 71 10.19 22.08 -15.81
N GLY A 72 11.33 21.62 -15.28
CA GLY A 72 11.90 20.30 -15.57
C GLY A 72 10.95 19.18 -15.17
N SER A 73 10.47 19.20 -13.93
CA SER A 73 9.53 18.22 -13.38
C SER A 73 8.22 18.17 -14.14
N LEU A 74 7.69 19.31 -14.58
CA LEU A 74 6.47 19.36 -15.40
C LEU A 74 6.70 18.75 -16.78
N LYS A 75 7.84 19.04 -17.41
CA LYS A 75 8.24 18.45 -18.69
C LYS A 75 8.40 16.93 -18.56
N ASP A 76 9.07 16.46 -17.52
CA ASP A 76 9.27 15.04 -17.25
C ASP A 76 7.93 14.34 -16.98
N SER A 77 7.04 14.98 -16.22
CA SER A 77 5.68 14.48 -15.98
C SER A 77 4.89 14.31 -17.28
N CYS A 78 5.06 15.20 -18.26
CA CYS A 78 4.41 15.09 -19.57
C CYS A 78 4.81 13.81 -20.32
N PHE A 79 6.06 13.35 -20.15
CA PHE A 79 6.53 12.09 -20.74
C PHE A 79 6.09 10.85 -19.94
N VAL A 80 5.94 10.98 -18.62
CA VAL A 80 5.52 9.88 -17.73
C VAL A 80 4.01 9.64 -17.80
N LEU A 81 3.20 10.70 -17.97
CA LEU A 81 1.74 10.64 -17.94
C LEU A 81 1.14 9.60 -18.90
N PRO A 82 1.49 9.54 -20.20
CA PRO A 82 0.93 8.55 -21.11
C PRO A 82 1.24 7.11 -20.68
N LYS A 83 2.43 6.88 -20.11
CA LYS A 83 2.84 5.56 -19.62
C LYS A 83 2.02 5.12 -18.42
N VAL A 84 1.76 6.02 -17.48
CA VAL A 84 0.95 5.73 -16.30
C VAL A 84 -0.52 5.53 -16.68
N ILE A 85 -1.10 6.44 -17.48
CA ILE A 85 -2.51 6.35 -17.89
C ILE A 85 -2.79 5.07 -18.68
N SER A 86 -1.93 4.72 -19.64
CA SER A 86 -2.11 3.50 -20.43
C SER A 86 -2.03 2.23 -19.58
N LEU A 87 -1.05 2.15 -18.67
CA LEU A 87 -0.92 1.03 -17.75
C LEU A 87 -2.11 0.92 -16.78
N LEU A 88 -2.51 2.03 -16.18
CA LEU A 88 -3.66 2.09 -15.27
C LEU A 88 -4.95 1.68 -15.97
N THR A 89 -5.18 2.18 -17.19
CA THR A 89 -6.38 1.85 -17.97
C THR A 89 -6.39 0.36 -18.34
N ALA A 90 -5.27 -0.16 -18.86
CA ALA A 90 -5.19 -1.57 -19.25
C ALA A 90 -5.37 -2.51 -18.05
N ALA A 91 -4.66 -2.27 -16.95
CA ALA A 91 -4.78 -3.07 -15.73
C ALA A 91 -6.16 -2.94 -15.07
N GLY A 92 -6.65 -1.71 -14.93
CA GLY A 92 -7.94 -1.40 -14.31
C GLY A 92 -9.12 -2.00 -15.05
N VAL A 93 -9.19 -1.82 -16.39
CA VAL A 93 -10.27 -2.39 -17.22
C VAL A 93 -10.24 -3.92 -17.18
N THR A 94 -9.04 -4.53 -17.29
CA THR A 94 -8.90 -5.99 -17.23
C THR A 94 -9.37 -6.54 -15.89
N ALA A 95 -8.96 -5.91 -14.79
CA ALA A 95 -9.38 -6.33 -13.45
C ALA A 95 -10.88 -6.13 -13.21
N MET A 96 -11.45 -5.03 -13.70
CA MET A 96 -12.89 -4.76 -13.66
C MET A 96 -13.70 -5.78 -14.46
N MET A 97 -13.22 -6.16 -15.65
CA MET A 97 -13.84 -7.23 -16.43
C MET A 97 -13.83 -8.55 -15.66
N ILE A 98 -12.70 -8.92 -15.05
CA ILE A 98 -12.61 -10.14 -14.24
C ILE A 98 -13.54 -10.04 -13.02
N ALA A 99 -13.59 -8.90 -12.33
CA ALA A 99 -14.45 -8.68 -11.17
C ALA A 99 -15.95 -8.70 -11.49
N THR A 100 -16.34 -8.21 -12.67
CA THR A 100 -17.75 -8.11 -13.07
C THR A 100 -18.27 -9.41 -13.68
N TYR A 101 -17.46 -10.06 -14.53
CA TYR A 101 -17.91 -11.21 -15.33
C TYR A 101 -17.45 -12.57 -14.80
N THR A 102 -16.59 -12.63 -13.78
CA THR A 102 -16.13 -13.90 -13.21
C THR A 102 -16.31 -13.95 -11.69
N PRO A 103 -16.53 -15.14 -11.10
CA PRO A 103 -16.70 -15.27 -9.65
C PRO A 103 -15.38 -15.21 -8.87
N LEU A 104 -14.25 -14.91 -9.51
CA LEU A 104 -12.91 -14.97 -8.90
C LEU A 104 -12.81 -14.08 -7.65
N PHE A 105 -13.19 -12.82 -7.76
CA PHE A 105 -13.14 -11.89 -6.62
C PHE A 105 -14.23 -12.15 -5.58
N HIS A 106 -15.33 -12.79 -5.98
CA HIS A 106 -16.33 -13.28 -5.02
C HIS A 106 -15.76 -14.42 -4.15
N TRP A 107 -15.02 -15.35 -4.74
CA TRP A 107 -14.34 -16.41 -3.98
C TRP A 107 -13.22 -15.87 -3.10
N LEU A 108 -12.42 -14.93 -3.60
CA LEU A 108 -11.41 -14.26 -2.77
C LEU A 108 -12.05 -13.44 -1.65
N GLY A 109 -13.22 -12.82 -1.89
CA GLY A 109 -13.96 -12.06 -0.88
C GLY A 109 -14.38 -12.92 0.31
N LYS A 110 -14.76 -14.17 0.08
CA LYS A 110 -15.09 -15.13 1.14
C LYS A 110 -13.95 -15.37 2.12
N LEU A 111 -12.69 -15.12 1.74
CA LEU A 111 -11.56 -15.19 2.66
C LEU A 111 -11.66 -14.12 3.77
N PHE A 112 -12.16 -12.93 3.42
CA PHE A 112 -12.23 -11.78 4.32
C PHE A 112 -13.58 -11.65 5.04
N GLU A 113 -14.63 -12.22 4.46
CA GLU A 113 -16.00 -12.18 5.00
C GLU A 113 -16.10 -12.63 6.47
N PRO A 114 -15.53 -13.78 6.92
CA PRO A 114 -15.59 -14.19 8.32
C PRO A 114 -14.95 -13.18 9.27
N LEU A 115 -13.87 -12.54 8.84
CA LEU A 115 -13.15 -11.54 9.63
C LEU A 115 -13.97 -10.25 9.75
N LEU A 116 -14.62 -9.82 8.67
CA LEU A 116 -15.55 -8.68 8.67
C LEU A 116 -16.74 -8.93 9.61
N PHE A 117 -17.32 -10.14 9.58
CA PHE A 117 -18.38 -10.52 10.52
C PHE A 117 -17.92 -10.55 11.98
N LEU A 118 -16.73 -11.10 12.25
CA LEU A 118 -16.15 -11.13 13.59
C LEU A 118 -15.92 -9.71 14.13
N CYS A 119 -15.47 -8.81 13.27
CA CYS A 119 -15.30 -7.39 13.57
C CYS A 119 -16.61 -6.60 13.59
N ARG A 120 -17.77 -7.25 13.42
CA ARG A 120 -19.12 -6.64 13.38
C ARG A 120 -19.20 -5.49 12.37
N VAL A 121 -18.58 -5.65 11.21
CA VAL A 121 -18.69 -4.69 10.12
C VAL A 121 -20.07 -4.84 9.47
N PRO A 122 -20.85 -3.76 9.35
CA PRO A 122 -22.14 -3.80 8.67
C PRO A 122 -21.95 -4.11 7.17
N ASP A 123 -22.96 -4.72 6.55
CA ASP A 123 -22.95 -5.07 5.12
C ASP A 123 -21.73 -5.92 4.67
N ALA A 124 -21.12 -6.67 5.60
CA ALA A 124 -19.88 -7.42 5.37
C ALA A 124 -19.91 -8.29 4.10
N ALA A 125 -20.99 -9.04 3.88
CA ALA A 125 -21.16 -9.89 2.72
C ALA A 125 -21.21 -9.12 1.38
N ILE A 126 -21.70 -7.88 1.41
CA ILE A 126 -21.81 -7.02 0.21
C ILE A 126 -20.44 -6.44 -0.15
N ILE A 127 -19.65 -6.04 0.85
CA ILE A 127 -18.36 -5.39 0.64
C ILE A 127 -17.18 -6.37 0.52
N ALA A 128 -17.28 -7.59 1.06
CA ALA A 128 -16.17 -8.54 1.09
C ALA A 128 -15.57 -8.84 -0.31
N PRO A 129 -16.37 -9.01 -1.39
CA PRO A 129 -15.84 -9.23 -2.73
C PRO A 129 -15.05 -8.06 -3.32
N SER A 130 -15.27 -6.82 -2.82
CA SER A 130 -14.58 -5.65 -3.37
C SER A 130 -13.14 -5.51 -2.83
N LEU A 131 -12.89 -5.90 -1.58
CA LEU A 131 -11.58 -5.80 -0.93
C LEU A 131 -10.41 -6.46 -1.68
N PRO A 132 -10.51 -7.70 -2.21
CA PRO A 132 -9.42 -8.31 -2.97
C PRO A 132 -9.15 -7.63 -4.31
N VAL A 133 -10.11 -6.87 -4.87
CA VAL A 133 -9.93 -6.18 -6.16
C VAL A 133 -8.91 -5.05 -6.04
N GLY A 134 -8.64 -4.59 -4.82
CA GLY A 134 -7.58 -3.63 -4.51
C GLY A 134 -6.19 -4.08 -4.96
N ILE A 135 -5.96 -5.39 -5.14
CA ILE A 135 -4.68 -5.89 -5.68
C ILE A 135 -4.43 -5.44 -7.11
N ALA A 136 -5.49 -5.22 -7.89
CA ALA A 136 -5.34 -4.71 -9.24
C ALA A 136 -5.10 -3.20 -9.20
N GLU A 137 -5.95 -2.48 -8.48
CA GLU A 137 -5.83 -1.04 -8.30
C GLU A 137 -6.63 -0.55 -7.07
N MET A 138 -6.07 0.40 -6.31
CA MET A 138 -6.61 0.81 -5.00
C MET A 138 -7.97 1.50 -5.07
N PHE A 139 -8.35 2.07 -6.22
CA PHE A 139 -9.65 2.73 -6.41
C PHE A 139 -10.77 1.78 -6.85
N LEU A 140 -10.43 0.58 -7.34
CA LEU A 140 -11.41 -0.37 -7.86
C LEU A 140 -12.39 -0.90 -6.82
N PRO A 141 -12.01 -1.16 -5.55
CA PRO A 141 -12.97 -1.59 -4.54
C PRO A 141 -14.09 -0.58 -4.32
N VAL A 142 -13.77 0.72 -4.35
CA VAL A 142 -14.74 1.80 -4.22
C VAL A 142 -15.63 1.89 -5.46
N LEU A 143 -15.04 1.72 -6.65
CA LEU A 143 -15.79 1.72 -7.90
C LEU A 143 -16.77 0.53 -7.98
N LEU A 144 -16.42 -0.65 -7.47
CA LEU A 144 -17.33 -1.81 -7.46
C LEU A 144 -18.54 -1.66 -6.54
N ILE A 145 -18.47 -0.78 -5.54
CA ILE A 145 -19.58 -0.53 -4.63
C ILE A 145 -20.32 0.77 -4.94
N SER A 146 -19.92 1.52 -5.99
CA SER A 146 -20.46 2.85 -6.31
C SER A 146 -21.99 2.85 -6.40
N ASP A 147 -22.53 1.83 -7.06
CA ASP A 147 -23.97 1.71 -7.32
C ASP A 147 -24.76 1.27 -6.08
N LYS A 148 -24.07 0.81 -5.04
CA LYS A 148 -24.64 0.36 -3.77
C LYS A 148 -24.42 1.37 -2.65
N VAL A 149 -23.71 2.47 -2.91
CA VAL A 149 -23.34 3.45 -1.88
C VAL A 149 -24.57 3.86 -1.08
N SER A 150 -25.68 4.25 -1.72
CA SER A 150 -26.90 4.69 -1.03
C SER A 150 -27.48 3.67 -0.04
N MET A 151 -27.27 2.38 -0.27
CA MET A 151 -27.79 1.27 0.55
C MET A 151 -26.80 0.81 1.62
N LEU A 152 -25.51 1.11 1.45
CA LEU A 152 -24.47 0.71 2.40
C LEU A 152 -24.45 1.65 3.60
N SER A 153 -24.28 1.07 4.78
CA SER A 153 -23.99 1.80 6.01
C SER A 153 -22.68 2.60 5.94
N GLU A 154 -22.57 3.66 6.76
CA GLU A 154 -21.38 4.51 6.81
C GLU A 154 -20.12 3.71 7.19
N GLY A 155 -20.24 2.78 8.14
CA GLY A 155 -19.15 1.89 8.54
C GLY A 155 -18.66 0.99 7.42
N ALA A 156 -19.57 0.45 6.59
CA ALA A 156 -19.20 -0.37 5.43
C ALA A 156 -18.45 0.44 4.37
N ARG A 157 -18.93 1.66 4.07
CA ARG A 157 -18.27 2.58 3.12
C ARG A 157 -16.88 2.97 3.64
N TYR A 158 -16.78 3.32 4.92
CA TYR A 158 -15.52 3.63 5.57
C TYR A 158 -14.55 2.46 5.48
N MET A 159 -15.03 1.22 5.70
CA MET A 159 -14.20 0.04 5.60
C MET A 159 -13.60 -0.14 4.23
N VAL A 160 -14.42 -0.10 3.18
CA VAL A 160 -13.94 -0.29 1.80
C VAL A 160 -12.90 0.78 1.45
N VAL A 161 -13.18 2.05 1.73
CA VAL A 161 -12.24 3.14 1.44
C VAL A 161 -10.92 2.97 2.22
N THR A 162 -11.01 2.70 3.52
CA THR A 162 -9.83 2.65 4.40
C THR A 162 -8.94 1.47 4.06
N VAL A 163 -9.48 0.25 3.94
CA VAL A 163 -8.66 -0.93 3.62
C VAL A 163 -8.03 -0.82 2.24
N SER A 164 -8.76 -0.32 1.24
CA SER A 164 -8.23 -0.21 -0.12
C SER A 164 -7.03 0.74 -0.21
N MET A 165 -7.08 1.87 0.53
CA MET A 165 -5.94 2.79 0.62
C MET A 165 -4.75 2.20 1.39
N VAL A 166 -5.04 1.43 2.44
CA VAL A 166 -4.04 0.90 3.36
C VAL A 166 -3.30 -0.32 2.81
N GLN A 167 -3.86 -1.03 1.84
CA GLN A 167 -3.24 -2.19 1.19
C GLN A 167 -1.93 -1.83 0.49
N ILE A 168 -1.84 -0.67 -0.18
CA ILE A 168 -0.66 -0.08 -0.86
C ILE A 168 0.00 -0.96 -1.95
N ILE A 169 -0.19 -2.28 -1.95
CA ILE A 169 0.43 -3.23 -2.88
C ILE A 169 -0.59 -3.55 -3.97
N PHE A 170 -0.37 -3.02 -5.17
CA PHE A 170 -1.24 -3.25 -6.33
C PHE A 170 -0.45 -3.33 -7.64
N PHE A 171 -1.05 -3.98 -8.64
CA PHE A 171 -0.41 -4.32 -9.92
C PHE A 171 -0.18 -3.13 -10.84
N SER A 172 -0.96 -2.05 -10.71
CA SER A 172 -0.83 -0.90 -11.61
C SER A 172 0.42 -0.05 -11.33
N GLU A 173 1.02 -0.15 -10.13
CA GLU A 173 2.16 0.69 -9.75
C GLU A 173 3.13 0.01 -8.78
N THR A 174 2.74 -0.17 -7.50
CA THR A 174 3.68 -0.58 -6.44
C THR A 174 4.40 -1.89 -6.76
N ILE A 175 3.69 -2.91 -7.25
CA ILE A 175 4.30 -4.21 -7.58
C ILE A 175 5.31 -4.06 -8.71
N VAL A 176 4.97 -3.32 -9.78
CA VAL A 176 5.84 -3.14 -10.95
C VAL A 176 7.11 -2.38 -10.57
N VAL A 177 6.97 -1.32 -9.76
CA VAL A 177 8.10 -0.55 -9.27
C VAL A 177 9.00 -1.43 -8.40
N MET A 178 8.45 -2.15 -7.42
CA MET A 178 9.24 -3.03 -6.55
C MET A 178 9.99 -4.10 -7.34
N LEU A 179 9.35 -4.74 -8.32
CA LEU A 179 9.98 -5.76 -9.16
C LEU A 179 11.01 -5.20 -10.15
N SER A 180 10.94 -3.92 -10.49
CA SER A 180 11.94 -3.25 -11.35
C SER A 180 13.21 -2.84 -10.59
N THR A 181 13.15 -2.80 -9.25
CA THR A 181 14.30 -2.46 -8.41
C THR A 181 15.17 -3.68 -8.14
N ARG A 182 16.40 -3.47 -7.66
CA ARG A 182 17.31 -4.56 -7.25
C ARG A 182 16.94 -5.21 -5.91
N ILE A 183 15.77 -4.90 -5.35
CA ILE A 183 15.34 -5.47 -4.08
C ILE A 183 14.95 -6.95 -4.33
N PRO A 184 15.48 -7.92 -3.57
CA PRO A 184 15.30 -9.35 -3.83
C PRO A 184 13.91 -9.84 -3.35
N VAL A 185 12.83 -9.30 -3.91
CA VAL A 185 11.45 -9.65 -3.58
C VAL A 185 10.77 -10.29 -4.79
N LYS A 186 10.12 -11.43 -4.58
CA LYS A 186 9.43 -12.18 -5.64
C LYS A 186 7.97 -11.76 -5.74
N LEU A 187 7.37 -11.86 -6.93
CA LEU A 187 5.95 -11.55 -7.12
C LEU A 187 5.02 -12.32 -6.16
N LYS A 188 5.29 -13.62 -5.93
CA LYS A 188 4.55 -14.44 -4.97
C LYS A 188 4.57 -13.85 -3.56
N GLU A 189 5.70 -13.28 -3.14
CA GLU A 189 5.84 -12.67 -1.82
C GLU A 189 5.01 -11.39 -1.70
N LEU A 190 4.95 -10.58 -2.78
CA LEU A 190 4.12 -9.37 -2.83
C LEU A 190 2.63 -9.72 -2.75
N ILE A 191 2.18 -10.77 -3.44
CA ILE A 191 0.80 -11.25 -3.38
C ILE A 191 0.47 -11.73 -1.96
N ILE A 192 1.35 -12.49 -1.32
CA ILE A 192 1.18 -12.91 0.08
C ILE A 192 1.08 -11.69 1.00
N CYS A 193 1.99 -10.73 0.85
CA CYS A 193 1.98 -9.49 1.63
C CYS A 193 0.67 -8.71 1.45
N PHE A 194 0.08 -8.69 0.25
CA PHE A 194 -1.22 -8.05 0.02
C PHE A 194 -2.34 -8.69 0.87
N PHE A 195 -2.43 -10.02 0.90
CA PHE A 195 -3.43 -10.73 1.70
C PHE A 195 -3.20 -10.54 3.21
N GLU A 196 -1.97 -10.74 3.67
CA GLU A 196 -1.61 -10.53 5.08
C GLU A 196 -1.92 -9.11 5.54
N ARG A 197 -1.54 -8.13 4.72
CA ARG A 197 -1.80 -6.73 4.99
C ARG A 197 -3.29 -6.42 5.05
N THR A 198 -4.10 -7.03 4.18
CA THR A 198 -5.56 -6.90 4.22
C THR A 198 -6.14 -7.52 5.49
N LEU A 199 -5.66 -8.70 5.88
CA LEU A 199 -6.10 -9.39 7.10
C LEU A 199 -5.78 -8.60 8.37
N ILE A 200 -4.65 -7.88 8.41
CA ILE A 200 -4.29 -7.02 9.55
C ILE A 200 -5.03 -5.67 9.45
N ALA A 201 -5.26 -5.17 8.24
CA ALA A 201 -5.94 -3.90 8.02
C ALA A 201 -7.40 -3.93 8.45
N ILE A 202 -8.12 -5.02 8.24
CA ILE A 202 -9.53 -5.16 8.62
C ILE A 202 -9.78 -4.91 10.13
N PRO A 203 -9.13 -5.62 11.07
CA PRO A 203 -9.39 -5.43 12.50
C PRO A 203 -8.96 -4.04 13.00
N ILE A 204 -7.83 -3.52 12.50
CA ILE A 204 -7.36 -2.18 12.88
C ILE A 204 -8.33 -1.13 12.35
N SER A 205 -8.78 -1.25 11.09
CA SER A 205 -9.75 -0.32 10.50
C SER A 205 -11.11 -0.43 11.19
N ALA A 206 -11.55 -1.64 11.54
CA ALA A 206 -12.80 -1.86 12.27
C ALA A 206 -12.77 -1.23 13.66
N LEU A 207 -11.63 -1.22 14.35
CA LEU A 207 -11.48 -0.51 15.63
C LEU A 207 -11.75 1.00 15.46
N PHE A 208 -11.18 1.62 14.43
CA PHE A 208 -11.46 3.04 14.14
C PHE A 208 -12.89 3.27 13.65
N MET A 209 -13.48 2.32 12.93
CA MET A 209 -14.87 2.38 12.50
C MET A 209 -15.81 2.49 13.70
N HIS A 210 -15.70 1.57 14.68
CA HIS A 210 -16.54 1.58 15.90
C HIS A 210 -16.28 2.77 16.85
N LEU A 211 -15.14 3.46 16.69
CA LEU A 211 -14.84 4.67 17.45
C LEU A 211 -15.48 5.92 16.83
N LEU A 212 -15.79 5.89 15.54
CA LEU A 212 -16.26 7.06 14.78
C LEU A 212 -17.75 6.98 14.42
N PHE A 213 -18.29 5.76 14.32
CA PHE A 213 -19.66 5.44 13.93
C PHE A 213 -20.25 4.43 14.93
#